data_AF-A0A8T6NFH8-F1
#
_entry.id   AF-A0A8T6NFH8-F1
#
_cell.length_a   1.000
_cell.length_b   1.000
_cell.length_c   1.000
_cell.angle_alpha   90.00
_cell.angle_beta   90.00
_cell.angle_gamma   90.00
#
_symmetry.space_group_name_H-M   'P 1'
#
loop_
_entity.id
_entity.type
_entity.pdbx_description
1 polymer ?
#
loop_
_entity_poly.entity_id
_entity_poly.type
_entity_poly.pdbx_seq_one_letter_code
_entity_poly.pdbx_strand_id
1 'polypeptide(L)' 'MELLAFLGVILLAIIGTPLFIIMGLAALVAFGFSDVESSAVAVEIYRISSAPTLLTIPLFTFAGYMMAE' A
#
# COMPACT_ATOMS: atom_id res chain seq x y z
N MET A 1 16.58 2.28 -17.10
CA MET A 1 15.17 1.84 -17.16
C MET A 1 14.45 2.12 -15.84
N GLU A 2 15.12 1.90 -14.70
CA GLU A 2 14.62 2.24 -13.36
C GLU A 2 14.08 3.66 -13.22
N LEU A 3 14.89 4.66 -13.60
CA LEU A 3 14.50 6.06 -13.53
C LEU A 3 13.20 6.36 -14.31
N LEU A 4 13.03 5.74 -15.48
CA LEU A 4 11.85 5.92 -16.32
C LEU A 4 10.59 5.36 -15.63
N ALA A 5 10.71 4.20 -14.98
CA ALA A 5 9.61 3.57 -14.26
C ALA A 5 9.17 4.43 -13.06
N PHE A 6 10.11 4.92 -12.26
CA PHE A 6 9.80 5.81 -11.14
C PHE A 6 9.21 7.15 -11.60
N LEU A 7 9.68 7.70 -12.73
CA LEU A 7 9.08 8.90 -13.32
C LEU A 7 7.62 8.64 -13.75
N GLY A 8 7.34 7.46 -14.33
CA GLY A 8 5.98 7.02 -14.64
C GLY A 8 5.07 6.95 -13.42
N VAL A 9 5.56 6.41 -12.30
CA VAL A 9 4.82 6.37 -11.01
C VAL A 9 4.48 7.79 -10.53
N ILE A 10 5.44 8.71 -10.60
CA ILE A 10 5.23 10.12 -10.19
C ILE A 10 4.20 10.81 -11.09
N LEU A 11 4.27 10.61 -12.41
CA LEU A 11 3.27 11.16 -13.33
C LEU A 11 1.86 10.65 -13.03
N LEU A 12 1.72 9.36 -12.76
CA LEU A 12 0.44 8.77 -12.35
C LEU A 12 -0.09 9.37 -11.04
N ALA A 13 0.80 9.68 -10.08
CA ALA A 13 0.40 10.34 -8.84
C ALA A 13 -0.13 11.77 -9.09
N ILE A 14 0.51 12.52 -9.99
CA ILE A 14 0.14 13.90 -10.32
C ILE A 14 -1.25 13.98 -10.99
N ILE A 15 -1.63 13.01 -11.82
CA ILE A 15 -2.95 12.98 -12.47
C ILE A 15 -4.09 12.54 -11.53
N GLY A 16 -3.81 12.33 -10.24
CA GLY A 16 -4.83 11.99 -9.25
C GLY A 16 -5.16 10.50 -9.15
N THR A 17 -4.27 9.61 -9.62
CA THR A 17 -4.44 8.18 -9.41
C THR A 17 -4.54 7.88 -7.90
N PRO A 18 -5.48 7.02 -7.47
CA PRO A 18 -5.63 6.67 -6.06
C PRO A 18 -4.31 6.26 -5.40
N LEU A 19 -4.04 6.79 -4.20
CA LEU A 19 -2.76 6.61 -3.52
C LEU A 19 -2.41 5.13 -3.32
N PHE A 20 -3.38 4.26 -3.04
CA PHE A 20 -3.11 2.82 -2.87
C PHE A 20 -2.56 2.17 -4.14
N ILE A 21 -2.98 2.63 -5.32
CA ILE A 21 -2.46 2.16 -6.62
C ILE A 21 -1.02 2.63 -6.79
N ILE A 22 -0.74 3.90 -6.46
CA ILE A 22 0.61 4.47 -6.54
C ILE A 22 1.56 3.74 -5.60
N MET A 23 1.16 3.48 -4.36
CA MET A 23 1.97 2.76 -3.38
C MET A 23 2.22 1.31 -3.82
N GLY A 24 1.20 0.63 -4.34
CA GLY A 24 1.34 -0.74 -4.85
C GLY A 24 2.25 -0.82 -6.08
N LEU A 25 2.08 0.09 -7.04
CA LEU A 25 2.91 0.17 -8.23
C LEU A 25 4.37 0.50 -7.87
N ALA A 26 4.60 1.44 -6.96
CA ALA A 26 5.93 1.79 -6.48
C ALA A 26 6.63 0.58 -5.84
N ALA A 27 5.91 -0.20 -5.01
CA ALA A 27 6.44 -1.41 -4.39
C ALA A 27 6.81 -2.48 -5.42
N LEU A 28 5.91 -2.75 -6.39
CA LEU A 28 6.17 -3.72 -7.47
C LEU A 28 7.37 -3.33 -8.33
N VAL A 29 7.48 -2.04 -8.67
CA VAL A 29 8.61 -1.52 -9.46
C VAL A 29 9.93 -1.63 -8.67
N ALA A 30 9.94 -1.24 -7.40
CA ALA A 30 11.14 -1.29 -6.56
C ALA A 30 11.61 -2.75 -6.32
N PHE A 31 10.69 -3.67 -6.03
CA PHE A 31 11.01 -5.08 -5.82
C PHE A 31 11.49 -5.75 -7.11
N GLY A 32 10.86 -5.41 -8.24
CA GLY A 32 11.25 -5.91 -9.55
C GLY A 32 12.67 -5.49 -9.97
N PHE A 33 13.14 -4.31 -9.56
CA PHE A 33 14.53 -3.89 -9.79
C PHE A 33 15.50 -4.37 -8.71
N SER A 34 15.02 -4.83 -7.57
CA SER A 34 15.85 -5.38 -6.49
C SER A 34 16.04 -6.90 -6.60
N ASP A 35 15.65 -7.51 -7.73
CA ASP A 35 15.62 -8.97 -7.93
C ASP A 35 14.84 -9.73 -6.84
N VAL A 36 13.86 -9.07 -6.22
CA VAL A 36 12.97 -9.68 -5.21
C VAL A 36 11.71 -10.16 -5.91
N GLU A 37 11.26 -11.36 -5.57
CA GLU A 37 10.01 -11.91 -6.12
C GLU A 37 8.82 -10.98 -5.77
N SER A 38 8.00 -10.64 -6.77
CA SER A 38 6.83 -9.77 -6.58
C SER A 38 5.82 -10.30 -5.55
N SER A 39 5.83 -11.61 -5.28
CA SER A 39 5.07 -12.25 -4.20
C SER A 39 5.40 -11.64 -2.82
N ALA A 40 6.64 -11.19 -2.61
CA ALA A 40 7.10 -10.61 -1.36
C ALA A 40 6.43 -9.26 -1.05
N VAL A 41 5.93 -8.54 -2.07
CA VAL A 41 5.12 -7.32 -1.85
C VAL A 41 3.86 -7.66 -1.05
N ALA A 42 3.18 -8.77 -1.36
CA ALA A 42 1.99 -9.20 -0.63
C ALA A 42 2.32 -9.62 0.81
N VAL A 43 3.44 -10.32 1.01
CA VAL A 43 3.93 -10.71 2.35
C VAL A 43 4.20 -9.48 3.21
N GLU A 44 4.85 -8.46 2.63
CA GLU A 44 5.20 -7.24 3.36
C GLU A 44 3.96 -6.39 3.68
N ILE A 45 3.01 -6.30 2.75
CA ILE A 45 1.71 -5.66 3.02
C ILE A 45 0.99 -6.35 4.17
N TYR A 46 0.99 -7.70 4.20
CA TYR A 46 0.39 -8.46 5.29
C TYR A 46 1.11 -8.24 6.63
N ARG A 47 2.44 -8.17 6.60
CA ARG A 47 3.25 -7.87 7.79
C ARG A 47 2.94 -6.49 8.38
N ILE A 48 2.69 -5.49 7.52
CA ILE A 48 2.31 -4.14 7.95
C ILE A 48 0.86 -4.12 8.46
N SER A 49 -0.08 -4.76 7.75
CA SER A 49 -1.50 -4.75 8.10
C SER A 49 -1.83 -5.54 9.37
N SER A 50 -1.01 -6.53 9.73
CA SER A 50 -1.10 -7.26 10.98
C SER A 50 -0.59 -6.47 12.20
N ALA A 51 -0.08 -5.24 12.01
CA ALA A 51 0.27 -4.37 13.11
C ALA A 51 -0.98 -4.08 13.98
N PRO A 52 -0.93 -4.37 15.30
CA PRO A 52 -2.09 -4.23 16.18
C PRO A 52 -2.76 -2.85 16.11
N THR A 53 -1.96 -1.80 15.96
CA THR A 53 -2.43 -0.41 15.86
C THR A 53 -3.35 -0.17 14.67
N LEU A 54 -3.11 -0.81 13.52
CA LEU A 54 -3.95 -0.64 12.33
C LEU A 54 -5.29 -1.37 12.48
N LEU A 55 -5.29 -2.52 13.16
CA LEU A 55 -6.52 -3.27 13.47
C LEU A 55 -7.43 -2.50 14.43
N THR A 56 -6.84 -1.69 15.31
CA THR A 56 -7.59 -0.86 16.27
C THR A 56 -8.49 0.18 15.59
N ILE A 57 -8.13 0.71 14.40
CA ILE A 57 -8.94 1.72 13.68
C ILE A 57 -10.34 1.20 13.28
N PRO A 58 -10.46 0.09 12.52
CA PRO A 58 -11.77 -0.47 12.18
C PRO A 58 -12.51 -0.98 13.41
N LEU A 59 -11.81 -1.54 14.41
CA LEU A 59 -12.44 -2.01 15.65
C LEU A 59 -13.03 -0.87 16.49
N PHE A 60 -12.37 0.29 16.56
CA PHE A 60 -12.95 1.47 17.21
C PHE A 60 -14.15 2.01 16.44
N THR A 61 -14.09 2.02 15.11
CA THR A 61 -15.23 2.43 14.27
C THR A 61 -16.42 1.50 14.51
N PHE A 62 -16.17 0.19 14.57
CA PHE A 62 -17.18 -0.82 14.88
C PHE A 62 -17.78 -0.66 16.28
N ALA A 63 -16.94 -0.48 17.31
CA ALA A 63 -17.40 -0.23 18.67
C ALA A 63 -18.23 1.07 18.77
N GLY A 64 -17.81 2.13 18.09
CA GLY A 64 -18.55 3.39 18.04
C GLY A 64 -19.92 3.24 17.37
N TYR A 65 -20.02 2.44 16.31
CA TYR A 65 -21.31 2.10 15.69
C TYR A 65 -22.22 1.36 16.68
N MET A 66 -21.72 0.33 17.37
CA MET A 66 -22.50 -0.44 18.35
C MET A 66 -22.98 0.38 19.56
N MET A 67 -22.25 1.42 19.96
CA MET A 67 -22.66 2.32 21.05
C MET A 67 -23.72 3.32 20.62
N ALA A 68 -23.78 3.66 19.32
CA ALA A 68 -24.74 4.60 18.78
C ALA A 68 -26.13 3.98 18.53
N GLU A 69 -26.20 2.65 18.44
CA GLU A 69 -27.42 1.84 18.36
C GLU A 69 -27.99 1.55 19.76
#